data_AF-A0A522VEG5-F1
#
_entry.id   AF-A0A522VEG5-F1
#
_cell.length_a   1.000
_cell.length_b   1.000
_cell.length_c   1.000
_cell.angle_alpha   90.00
_cell.angle_beta   90.00
_cell.angle_gamma   90.00
#
_symmetry.space_group_name_H-M   'P 1'
#
loop_
_entity.id
_entity.type
_entity.pdbx_description
1 polymer ?
#
loop_
_entity_poly.entity_id
_entity_poly.type
_entity_poly.pdbx_seq_one_letter_code
_entity_poly.pdbx_strand_id
1 'polypeptide(L)'
;MNFSEFRRQWISKPVFHSMKNALPPMSQTEKEALEAGSVWWDAELFSGKPDWKVLLDLPASRLTAEEQAFIDGPVEQLCAMLDDWDITHRRLDLPENVWAFIKQHKFFGMIIPKAYGGLEFSHFAHSAVVVKLASRSSTAAVSVMVPNSLGPAKLLL
;
A
#
# COMPACT_ATOMS: atom_id res chain seq x y z
N MET A 1 -24.59 -15.85 -35.87
CA MET A 1 -23.74 -16.88 -35.23
C MET A 1 -23.06 -16.27 -34.02
N ASN A 2 -23.26 -16.82 -32.83
CA ASN A 2 -22.75 -16.27 -31.58
C ASN A 2 -21.25 -16.62 -31.43
N PHE A 3 -20.36 -15.79 -31.96
CA PHE A 3 -18.90 -15.98 -31.90
C PHE A 3 -18.35 -16.17 -30.47
N SER A 4 -19.08 -15.68 -29.47
CA SER A 4 -18.75 -15.82 -28.04
C SER A 4 -18.82 -17.27 -27.53
N GLU A 5 -19.86 -18.02 -27.92
CA GLU A 5 -20.07 -19.42 -27.53
C GLU A 5 -18.99 -20.33 -28.11
N PHE A 6 -18.63 -20.12 -29.38
CA PHE A 6 -17.58 -20.89 -30.06
C PHE A 6 -16.21 -20.67 -29.42
N ARG A 7 -15.81 -19.41 -29.21
CA ARG A 7 -14.56 -19.06 -28.52
C ARG A 7 -14.50 -19.68 -27.13
N ARG A 8 -15.61 -19.62 -26.38
CA ARG A 8 -15.67 -20.11 -25.00
C ARG A 8 -15.51 -21.63 -24.92
N GLN A 9 -16.15 -22.38 -25.82
CA GLN A 9 -16.10 -23.84 -25.82
C GLN A 9 -14.76 -24.38 -26.33
N TRP A 10 -14.23 -23.81 -27.42
CA TRP A 10 -13.11 -24.42 -28.14
C TRP A 10 -11.75 -23.78 -27.84
N ILE A 11 -11.72 -22.57 -27.28
CA ILE A 11 -10.47 -21.86 -26.98
C ILE A 11 -10.34 -21.66 -25.48
N SER A 12 -11.29 -20.95 -24.84
CA SER A 12 -11.13 -20.56 -23.43
C SER A 12 -11.17 -21.73 -22.45
N LYS A 13 -12.09 -22.69 -22.62
CA LYS A 13 -12.21 -23.87 -21.74
C LYS A 13 -10.94 -24.75 -21.72
N PRO A 14 -10.39 -25.20 -22.85
CA PRO A 14 -9.19 -26.05 -22.84
C PRO A 14 -7.97 -25.32 -22.29
N VAL A 15 -7.76 -24.04 -22.66
CA VAL A 15 -6.66 -23.22 -22.12
C VAL A 15 -6.76 -23.07 -20.61
N PHE A 16 -7.97 -22.77 -20.09
CA PHE A 16 -8.18 -22.66 -18.64
C PHE A 16 -7.89 -23.97 -17.91
N HIS A 17 -8.26 -25.12 -18.47
CA HIS A 17 -8.01 -26.42 -17.85
C HIS A 17 -6.51 -26.74 -17.78
N SER A 18 -5.76 -26.49 -18.86
CA SER A 18 -4.30 -26.64 -18.87
C SER A 18 -3.62 -25.70 -17.87
N MET A 19 -4.03 -24.44 -17.80
CA MET A 19 -3.47 -23.48 -16.84
C MET A 19 -3.78 -23.86 -15.40
N LYS A 20 -5.01 -24.29 -15.12
CA LYS A 20 -5.43 -24.71 -13.77
C LYS A 20 -4.60 -25.88 -13.25
N ASN A 21 -4.25 -26.84 -14.12
CA ASN A 21 -3.45 -28.00 -13.73
C ASN A 21 -1.95 -27.66 -13.54
N ALA A 22 -1.48 -26.54 -14.08
CA ALA A 22 -0.11 -26.06 -13.92
C ALA A 22 0.11 -25.20 -12.66
N LEU A 23 -0.98 -24.74 -12.01
CA LEU A 23 -0.89 -23.92 -10.81
C LEU A 23 -0.70 -24.81 -9.57
N PRO A 24 0.32 -24.56 -8.73
CA PRO A 24 0.53 -25.30 -7.49
C PRO A 24 -0.62 -25.05 -6.49
N PRO A 25 -0.86 -25.98 -5.55
CA PRO A 25 -1.78 -25.75 -4.46
C PRO A 25 -1.29 -24.58 -3.60
N MET A 26 -2.17 -23.59 -3.41
CA MET A 26 -1.87 -22.38 -2.67
C MET A 26 -1.72 -22.69 -1.17
N SER A 27 -0.64 -22.22 -0.56
CA SER A 27 -0.48 -22.31 0.89
C SER A 27 -1.45 -21.39 1.62
N GLN A 28 -1.74 -21.68 2.89
CA GLN A 28 -2.65 -20.87 3.71
C GLN A 28 -2.19 -19.40 3.77
N THR A 29 -0.89 -19.15 3.93
CA THR A 29 -0.31 -17.80 3.98
C THR A 29 -0.41 -17.07 2.64
N GLU A 30 -0.18 -17.75 1.51
CA GLU A 30 -0.35 -17.14 0.18
C GLU A 30 -1.82 -16.79 -0.10
N LYS A 31 -2.74 -17.63 0.36
CA LYS A 31 -4.17 -17.38 0.23
C LYS A 31 -4.59 -16.15 1.02
N GLU A 32 -4.18 -16.04 2.27
CA GLU A 32 -4.43 -14.85 3.11
C GLU A 32 -3.82 -13.59 2.50
N ALA A 33 -2.61 -13.68 1.92
CA ALA A 33 -1.98 -12.55 1.25
C ALA A 33 -2.72 -12.10 -0.03
N LEU A 34 -3.31 -13.04 -0.77
CA LEU A 34 -4.12 -12.75 -1.97
C LEU A 34 -5.52 -12.24 -1.63
N GLU A 35 -6.16 -12.80 -0.60
CA GLU A 35 -7.45 -12.34 -0.10
C GLU A 35 -7.37 -10.96 0.57
N ALA A 36 -6.20 -10.61 1.14
CA ALA A 36 -5.88 -9.25 1.58
C ALA A 36 -5.72 -8.26 0.40
N GLY A 37 -5.74 -8.74 -0.85
CA GLY A 37 -5.83 -7.92 -2.06
C GLY A 37 -7.29 -7.70 -2.44
N SER A 38 -7.68 -6.46 -2.74
CA SER A 38 -8.98 -6.16 -3.33
C SER A 38 -8.87 -6.09 -4.85
N VAL A 39 -9.94 -6.50 -5.53
CA VAL A 39 -10.11 -6.29 -6.96
C VAL A 39 -10.89 -5.00 -7.13
N TRP A 40 -10.37 -4.05 -7.92
CA TRP A 40 -10.94 -2.71 -8.03
C TRP A 40 -11.46 -2.47 -9.45
N TRP A 41 -11.44 -1.23 -9.93
CA TRP A 41 -11.90 -0.89 -11.29
C TRP A 41 -11.09 -1.60 -12.39
N ASP A 42 -9.86 -2.05 -12.09
CA ASP A 42 -9.04 -2.86 -12.99
C ASP A 42 -9.71 -4.18 -13.39
N ALA A 43 -10.55 -4.78 -12.54
CA ALA A 43 -11.36 -5.93 -12.94
C ALA A 43 -12.29 -5.62 -14.11
N GLU A 44 -12.90 -4.44 -14.11
CA GLU A 44 -13.82 -4.06 -15.18
C GLU A 44 -13.08 -3.88 -16.50
N LEU A 45 -11.86 -3.34 -16.44
CA LEU A 45 -10.97 -3.27 -17.59
C LEU A 45 -10.66 -4.68 -18.13
N PHE A 46 -10.27 -5.61 -17.27
CA PHE A 46 -9.97 -7.00 -17.65
C PHE A 46 -11.21 -7.82 -18.06
N SER A 47 -12.41 -7.40 -17.64
CA SER A 47 -13.68 -8.01 -18.07
C SER A 47 -14.01 -7.75 -19.54
N GLY A 48 -13.36 -6.75 -20.16
CA GLY A 48 -13.57 -6.34 -21.55
C GLY A 48 -14.82 -5.47 -21.76
N LYS A 49 -15.49 -5.05 -20.69
CA LYS A 49 -16.61 -4.09 -20.71
C LYS A 49 -16.51 -3.11 -19.53
N PRO A 50 -15.50 -2.22 -19.52
CA PRO A 50 -15.33 -1.27 -18.42
C PRO A 50 -16.43 -0.22 -18.37
N ASP A 51 -16.98 0.05 -17.18
CA ASP A 51 -17.78 1.24 -16.91
C ASP A 51 -16.86 2.42 -16.58
N TRP A 52 -16.65 3.29 -17.57
CA TRP A 52 -15.82 4.48 -17.43
C TRP A 52 -16.42 5.52 -16.49
N LYS A 53 -17.74 5.50 -16.30
CA LYS A 53 -18.40 6.46 -15.42
C LYS A 53 -18.00 6.21 -13.97
N VAL A 54 -17.88 4.94 -13.57
CA VAL A 54 -17.39 4.57 -12.23
C VAL A 54 -16.01 5.17 -11.98
N LEU A 55 -15.09 5.09 -12.96
CA LEU A 55 -13.75 5.65 -12.85
C LEU A 55 -13.76 7.19 -12.79
N LEU A 56 -14.56 7.84 -13.63
CA LEU A 56 -14.61 9.31 -13.71
C LEU A 56 -15.31 9.95 -12.51
N ASP A 57 -16.25 9.23 -11.89
CA ASP A 57 -17.01 9.68 -10.71
C ASP A 57 -16.27 9.38 -9.39
N LEU A 58 -15.04 8.84 -9.44
CA LEU A 58 -14.25 8.57 -8.23
C LEU A 58 -13.97 9.88 -7.48
N PRO A 59 -14.34 9.98 -6.20
CA PRO A 59 -14.07 11.16 -5.42
C PRO A 59 -12.55 11.32 -5.22
N ALA A 60 -12.08 12.57 -5.28
CA ALA A 60 -10.71 12.87 -4.87
C ALA A 60 -10.53 12.48 -3.40
N SER A 61 -9.48 11.69 -3.11
CA SER A 61 -9.09 11.36 -1.74
C SER A 61 -8.80 12.63 -0.95
N ARG A 62 -9.28 12.68 0.30
CA ARG A 62 -9.08 13.82 1.21
C ARG A 62 -8.51 13.34 2.52
N LEU A 63 -7.65 14.17 3.09
CA LEU A 63 -7.13 13.97 4.44
C LEU A 63 -8.19 14.40 5.45
N THR A 64 -8.35 13.63 6.51
CA THR A 64 -9.05 14.05 7.72
C THR A 64 -8.25 15.13 8.44
N ALA A 65 -8.89 15.86 9.36
CA ALA A 65 -8.21 16.87 10.17
C ALA A 65 -7.07 16.28 11.01
N GLU A 66 -7.23 15.04 11.50
CA GLU A 66 -6.20 14.33 12.27
C GLU A 66 -4.99 13.97 11.40
N GLU A 67 -5.21 13.43 10.21
CA GLU A 67 -4.13 13.09 9.26
C GLU A 67 -3.40 14.33 8.77
N GLN A 68 -4.13 15.41 8.48
CA GLN A 68 -3.53 16.69 8.09
C GLN A 68 -2.67 17.25 9.23
N ALA A 69 -3.16 17.24 10.46
CA ALA A 69 -2.39 17.68 11.63
C ALA A 69 -1.13 16.81 11.86
N PHE A 70 -1.19 15.51 11.55
CA PHE A 70 -0.02 14.65 11.61
C PHE A 70 1.04 15.04 10.56
N ILE A 71 0.60 15.34 9.34
CA ILE A 71 1.48 15.78 8.24
C ILE A 71 2.10 17.17 8.51
N ASP A 72 1.37 18.07 9.14
CA ASP A 72 1.82 19.43 9.41
C ASP A 72 2.61 19.55 10.72
N GLY A 73 2.52 18.55 11.59
CA GLY A 73 3.26 18.50 12.86
C GLY A 73 4.37 17.43 12.83
N PRO A 74 4.11 16.20 13.33
CA PRO A 74 5.10 15.13 13.41
C PRO A 74 5.91 14.90 12.13
N VAL A 75 5.29 14.93 10.95
CA VAL A 75 6.03 14.68 9.70
C VAL A 75 6.97 15.82 9.35
N GLU A 76 6.57 17.08 9.55
CA GLU A 76 7.47 18.23 9.36
C GLU A 76 8.65 18.20 10.33
N GLN A 77 8.39 17.85 11.60
CA GLN A 77 9.44 17.69 12.60
C GLN A 77 10.42 16.59 12.21
N LEU A 78 9.92 15.43 11.76
CA LEU A 78 10.78 14.37 11.26
C LEU A 78 11.61 14.83 10.06
N CYS A 79 10.99 15.50 9.08
CA CYS A 79 11.69 16.08 7.92
C CYS A 79 12.83 17.02 8.34
N ALA A 80 12.62 17.84 9.38
CA ALA A 80 13.64 18.77 9.87
C ALA A 80 14.79 18.08 10.62
N MET A 81 14.57 16.87 11.15
CA MET A 81 15.60 16.07 11.82
C MET A 81 16.50 15.30 10.85
N LEU A 82 16.12 15.18 9.58
CA LEU A 82 16.81 14.36 8.59
C LEU A 82 17.92 15.12 7.88
N ASP A 83 19.15 14.65 8.04
CA ASP A 83 20.30 15.00 7.21
C ASP A 83 20.65 13.78 6.34
N ASP A 84 20.22 13.79 5.08
CA ASP A 84 20.37 12.64 4.18
C ASP A 84 21.83 12.32 3.89
N TRP A 85 22.73 13.31 3.86
CA TRP A 85 24.14 13.09 3.62
C TRP A 85 24.80 12.37 4.81
N ASP A 86 24.52 12.82 6.04
CA ASP A 86 25.03 12.15 7.25
C ASP A 86 24.50 10.71 7.36
N ILE A 87 23.21 10.51 7.08
CA ILE A 87 22.56 9.19 7.08
C ILE A 87 23.23 8.26 6.07
N THR A 88 23.38 8.69 4.81
CA THR A 88 23.77 7.81 3.71
C THR A 88 25.28 7.66 3.52
N HIS A 89 26.09 8.64 3.90
CA HIS A 89 27.54 8.64 3.62
C HIS A 89 28.41 8.50 4.87
N ARG A 90 27.88 8.77 6.07
CA ARG A 90 28.65 8.66 7.32
C ARG A 90 28.16 7.54 8.21
N ARG A 91 26.86 7.52 8.53
CA ARG A 91 26.29 6.57 9.49
C ARG A 91 25.92 5.24 8.84
N LEU A 92 25.46 5.28 7.60
CA LEU A 92 24.80 4.15 6.93
C LEU A 92 23.56 3.66 7.70
N ASP A 93 22.96 4.55 8.51
CA ASP A 93 21.78 4.30 9.33
C ASP A 93 21.13 5.64 9.73
N LEU A 94 19.86 5.61 10.15
CA LEU A 94 19.21 6.76 10.76
C LEU A 94 19.81 7.00 12.17
N PRO A 95 20.02 8.27 12.57
CA PRO A 95 20.40 8.61 13.94
C PRO A 95 19.43 8.03 14.99
N GLU A 96 19.94 7.68 16.18
CA GLU A 96 19.12 7.09 17.25
C GLU A 96 17.93 7.99 17.67
N ASN A 97 18.12 9.31 17.70
CA ASN A 97 17.06 10.25 18.02
C ASN A 97 15.97 10.26 16.93
N VAL A 98 16.33 10.06 15.66
CA VAL A 98 15.38 9.92 14.55
C VAL A 98 14.60 8.61 14.70
N TRP A 99 15.27 7.49 14.95
CA TRP A 99 14.60 6.21 15.24
C TRP A 99 13.64 6.30 16.44
N ALA A 100 14.06 6.97 17.51
CA ALA A 100 13.23 7.19 18.70
C ALA A 100 11.98 8.01 18.36
N PHE A 101 12.14 9.09 17.60
CA PHE A 101 11.03 9.95 17.18
C PHE A 101 10.02 9.18 16.31
N ILE A 102 10.50 8.42 15.31
CA ILE A 102 9.67 7.60 14.43
C ILE A 102 8.82 6.60 15.23
N LYS A 103 9.42 5.94 16.23
CA LYS A 103 8.72 5.00 17.12
C LYS A 103 7.70 5.71 18.02
N GLN A 104 8.11 6.80 18.66
CA GLN A 104 7.28 7.57 19.58
C GLN A 104 5.99 8.08 18.91
N HIS A 105 6.12 8.57 17.68
CA HIS A 105 5.00 9.11 16.89
C HIS A 105 4.30 8.04 16.03
N LYS A 106 4.62 6.76 16.23
CA LYS A 106 3.94 5.61 15.59
C LYS A 106 3.96 5.63 14.06
N PHE A 107 5.02 6.15 13.46
CA PHE A 107 5.18 6.14 12.01
C PHE A 107 5.16 4.72 11.41
N PHE A 108 5.55 3.68 12.15
CA PHE A 108 5.44 2.27 11.68
C PHE A 108 4.04 1.66 11.77
N GLY A 109 3.09 2.35 12.42
CA GLY A 109 1.75 1.85 12.67
C GLY A 109 0.67 2.81 12.17
N MET A 110 0.95 3.55 11.09
CA MET A 110 0.01 4.53 10.55
C MET A 110 -1.29 3.86 10.11
N ILE A 111 -1.19 2.74 9.39
CA ILE A 111 -2.37 2.03 8.86
C ILE A 111 -2.97 1.00 9.84
N ILE A 112 -2.32 0.76 10.98
CA ILE A 112 -2.79 -0.22 11.97
C ILE A 112 -4.02 0.37 12.69
N PRO A 113 -5.10 -0.40 12.91
CA PRO A 113 -6.27 0.07 13.64
C PRO A 113 -5.92 0.61 15.03
N LYS A 114 -6.65 1.63 15.49
CA LYS A 114 -6.41 2.25 16.80
C LYS A 114 -6.59 1.25 17.95
N ALA A 115 -7.48 0.26 17.78
CA ALA A 115 -7.69 -0.84 18.74
C ALA A 115 -6.44 -1.69 19.01
N TYR A 116 -5.52 -1.76 18.04
CA TYR A 116 -4.22 -2.45 18.17
C TYR A 116 -3.06 -1.48 18.45
N GLY A 117 -3.37 -0.22 18.81
CA GLY A 117 -2.40 0.80 19.17
C GLY A 117 -1.80 1.56 17.99
N GLY A 118 -2.32 1.40 16.76
CA GLY A 118 -1.92 2.18 15.60
C GLY A 118 -2.60 3.55 15.51
N LEU A 119 -2.52 4.18 14.32
CA LEU A 119 -3.14 5.48 14.04
C LEU A 119 -4.41 5.38 13.16
N GLU A 120 -4.64 4.24 12.49
CA GLU A 120 -5.78 4.01 11.61
C GLU A 120 -5.94 5.08 10.50
N PHE A 121 -4.81 5.53 9.97
CA PHE A 121 -4.78 6.47 8.86
C PHE A 121 -5.12 5.77 7.53
N SER A 122 -5.74 6.54 6.64
CA SER A 122 -6.05 6.13 5.29
C SER A 122 -4.80 5.83 4.47
N HIS A 123 -4.96 5.03 3.41
CA HIS A 123 -3.89 4.81 2.44
C HIS A 123 -3.41 6.11 1.77
N PHE A 124 -4.31 7.10 1.63
CA PHE A 124 -3.95 8.41 1.09
C PHE A 124 -3.04 9.19 2.04
N ALA A 125 -3.36 9.21 3.34
CA ALA A 125 -2.49 9.81 4.35
C ALA A 125 -1.13 9.11 4.42
N HIS A 126 -1.10 7.78 4.43
CA HIS A 126 0.15 7.03 4.37
C HIS A 126 1.00 7.43 3.15
N SER A 127 0.39 7.50 1.96
CA SER A 127 1.08 7.93 0.74
C SER A 127 1.61 9.36 0.85
N ALA A 128 0.81 10.30 1.35
CA ALA A 128 1.21 11.69 1.53
C ALA A 128 2.40 11.84 2.49
N VAL A 129 2.41 11.10 3.60
CA VAL A 129 3.53 11.07 4.56
C VAL A 129 4.80 10.57 3.87
N VAL A 130 4.73 9.45 3.16
CA VAL A 130 5.88 8.84 2.48
C VAL A 130 6.45 9.77 1.40
N VAL A 131 5.60 10.38 0.57
CA VAL A 131 6.01 11.35 -0.46
C VAL A 131 6.74 12.53 0.18
N LYS A 132 6.23 13.04 1.30
CA LYS A 132 6.85 14.16 2.02
C LYS A 132 8.21 13.79 2.59
N LEU A 133 8.34 12.63 3.25
CA LEU A 133 9.63 12.13 3.76
C LEU A 133 10.63 11.89 2.62
N ALA A 134 10.18 11.32 1.50
CA ALA A 134 11.02 11.05 0.34
C ALA A 134 11.59 12.33 -0.29
N SER A 135 10.94 13.48 -0.11
CA SER A 135 11.49 14.78 -0.51
C SER A 135 12.73 15.22 0.29
N ARG A 136 12.98 14.58 1.44
CA ARG A 136 14.10 14.88 2.34
C ARG A 136 15.11 13.74 2.44
N SER A 137 14.65 12.51 2.63
CA SER A 137 15.51 11.33 2.69
C SER A 137 14.78 10.09 2.20
N SER A 138 15.37 9.42 1.20
CA SER A 138 14.84 8.17 0.68
C SER A 138 14.94 7.03 1.70
N THR A 139 16.04 7.00 2.48
CA THR A 139 16.25 6.02 3.56
C THR A 139 15.13 6.11 4.59
N ALA A 140 14.84 7.30 5.12
CA ALA A 140 13.79 7.47 6.12
C ALA A 140 12.40 7.13 5.55
N ALA A 141 12.12 7.53 4.31
CA ALA A 141 10.86 7.22 3.64
C ALA A 141 10.64 5.70 3.50
N VAL A 142 11.65 4.96 3.05
CA VAL A 142 11.57 3.49 2.91
C VAL A 142 11.44 2.81 4.27
N SER A 143 12.21 3.25 5.28
CA SER A 143 12.12 2.71 6.64
C SER A 143 10.72 2.84 7.23
N VAL A 144 10.02 3.94 6.96
CA VAL A 144 8.64 4.16 7.41
C VAL A 144 7.62 3.43 6.52
N MET A 145 7.80 3.45 5.20
CA MET A 145 6.86 2.89 4.23
C MET A 145 6.74 1.37 4.35
N VAL A 146 7.86 0.65 4.40
CA VAL A 146 7.88 -0.82 4.27
C VAL A 146 7.03 -1.52 5.33
N PRO A 147 7.14 -1.20 6.64
CA PRO A 147 6.28 -1.80 7.66
C PRO A 147 4.78 -1.52 7.46
N ASN A 148 4.42 -0.38 6.87
CA ASN A 148 3.03 0.01 6.61
C ASN A 148 2.47 -0.55 5.28
N SER A 149 3.30 -1.04 4.36
CA SER A 149 2.82 -1.58 3.07
C SER A 149 2.96 -3.10 2.94
N LEU A 150 3.97 -3.68 3.59
CA LEU A 150 4.33 -5.09 3.50
C LEU A 150 4.33 -5.80 4.87
N GLY A 151 3.98 -5.09 5.94
CA GLY A 151 4.00 -5.62 7.29
C GLY A 151 2.77 -6.49 7.65
N PRO A 152 2.84 -7.21 8.78
CA PRO A 152 1.77 -8.06 9.30
C PRO A 152 0.47 -7.30 9.60
N ALA A 153 0.51 -5.97 9.62
CA ALA A 153 -0.68 -5.12 9.66
C ALA A 153 -1.70 -5.46 8.58
N LYS A 154 -1.24 -5.88 7.38
CA LYS A 154 -2.13 -6.28 6.29
C LYS A 154 -2.88 -7.60 6.55
N LEU A 155 -2.46 -8.38 7.55
CA LEU A 155 -3.17 -9.59 8.02
C LEU A 155 -4.19 -9.29 9.12
N LEU A 156 -4.20 -8.06 9.65
CA LEU A 156 -5.13 -7.60 10.69
C LEU A 156 -6.30 -6.77 10.12
N LEU A 157 -6.23 -6.40 8.84
CA LEU A 157 -7.19 -5.61 8.09
C LEU A 157 -7.98 -6.51 7.14
#